data_AF-A0A369VEJ9-F1
#
_entry.id   AF-A0A369VEJ9-F1
#
_cell.length_a   1.000
_cell.length_b   1.000
_cell.length_c   1.000
_cell.angle_alpha   90.00
_cell.angle_beta   90.00
_cell.angle_gamma   90.00
#
_symmetry.space_group_name_H-M   'P 1'
#
loop_
_entity.id
_entity.type
_entity.pdbx_description
1 polymer ?
#
loop_
_entity_poly.entity_id
_entity_poly.type
_entity_poly.pdbx_seq_one_letter_code
_entity_poly.pdbx_strand_id
1 'polypeptide(L)'
;MLLTGGGARAAYQMGVLEAIADLRQACGAGREPNPFPIITGTSAGAINAAALACGADDFGRTVGRIARVWRQFHAHQVYGADSLSVMRSGARWLTLVSLGWALARWRRLRPRSLLDNAPLEKLLAKMVPLMRLPRLIQKGHLTALAVTASSYSSGEHVTFYESAQAVPPWVRSQRKAARDRITHEHLLASSAIPFVFPAKGITIDGHTEYFGDGSMRQSAPIAAAIHLGAERVLVIGAGRMHEPRGDST
;
A
#
# COMPACT_ATOMS: atom_id res chain seq x y z
N MET A 1 8.94 11.64 -1.13
CA MET A 1 7.72 11.62 -0.28
C MET A 1 7.44 10.20 0.15
N LEU A 2 7.07 10.02 1.41
CA LEU A 2 6.70 8.74 2.01
C LEU A 2 5.24 8.77 2.46
N LEU A 3 4.44 7.81 2.00
CA LEU A 3 3.05 7.60 2.41
C LEU A 3 2.92 6.33 3.26
N THR A 4 2.61 6.49 4.54
CA THR A 4 2.55 5.34 5.46
C THR A 4 1.28 4.51 5.28
N GLY A 5 1.27 3.31 5.87
CA GLY A 5 0.03 2.54 6.04
C GLY A 5 -0.95 3.22 7.00
N GLY A 6 -2.23 2.86 6.91
CA GLY A 6 -3.30 3.41 7.74
C GLY A 6 -4.74 3.01 7.36
N GLY A 7 -4.92 2.09 6.41
CA GLY A 7 -6.26 1.68 5.93
C GLY A 7 -7.08 2.88 5.43
N ALA A 8 -8.33 2.98 5.90
CA ALA A 8 -9.23 4.10 5.55
C ALA A 8 -8.67 5.49 5.92
N ARG A 9 -7.73 5.57 6.88
CA ARG A 9 -7.08 6.84 7.24
C ARG A 9 -6.14 7.37 6.17
N ALA A 10 -5.85 6.60 5.12
CA ALA A 10 -5.12 7.11 3.98
C ALA A 10 -5.87 8.23 3.23
N ALA A 11 -7.17 8.45 3.48
CA ALA A 11 -7.89 9.66 3.06
C ALA A 11 -7.26 10.95 3.64
N TYR A 12 -6.69 10.91 4.85
CA TYR A 12 -5.95 12.05 5.43
C TYR A 12 -4.78 12.46 4.53
N GLN A 13 -4.08 11.48 3.95
CA GLN A 13 -2.97 11.76 3.04
C GLN A 13 -3.43 12.58 1.84
N MET A 14 -4.67 12.38 1.36
CA MET A 14 -5.20 13.16 0.25
C MET A 14 -5.49 14.59 0.64
N GLY A 15 -5.98 14.86 1.85
CA GLY A 15 -6.16 16.23 2.33
C GLY A 15 -4.83 16.99 2.40
N VAL A 16 -3.76 16.33 2.85
CA VAL A 16 -2.40 16.92 2.84
C VAL A 16 -1.93 17.20 1.41
N LEU A 17 -2.17 16.27 0.47
CA LEU A 17 -1.78 16.48 -0.93
C LEU A 17 -2.62 17.58 -1.62
N GLU A 18 -3.91 17.69 -1.31
CA GLU A 18 -4.77 18.79 -1.79
C GLU A 18 -4.21 20.13 -1.29
N ALA A 19 -3.86 20.25 0.00
CA ALA A 19 -3.24 21.44 0.55
C ALA A 19 -1.88 21.78 -0.13
N ILE A 20 -1.05 20.77 -0.42
CA ILE A 20 0.20 20.98 -1.17
C ILE A 20 -0.09 21.47 -2.60
N ALA A 21 -1.11 20.93 -3.27
CA ALA A 21 -1.51 21.39 -4.59
C ALA A 21 -1.98 22.85 -4.56
N ASP A 22 -2.77 23.23 -3.56
CA ASP A 22 -3.26 24.60 -3.37
C ASP A 22 -2.11 25.58 -3.09
N LEU A 23 -1.17 25.22 -2.22
CA LEU A 23 0.03 26.02 -1.94
C LEU A 23 0.87 26.23 -3.20
N ARG A 24 1.02 25.19 -4.03
CA ARG A 24 1.73 25.31 -5.30
C ARG A 24 1.03 26.27 -6.25
N GLN A 25 -0.30 26.25 -6.33
CA GLN A 25 -1.05 27.22 -7.12
C GLN A 25 -0.84 28.64 -6.58
N ALA A 26 -0.96 28.84 -5.26
CA ALA A 26 -0.80 30.15 -4.62
C ALA A 26 0.59 30.75 -4.84
N CYS A 27 1.64 29.92 -4.88
CA CYS A 27 3.01 30.36 -5.13
C CYS A 27 3.40 30.44 -6.63
N GLY A 28 2.46 30.25 -7.56
CA GLY A 28 2.73 30.27 -9.01
C GLY A 28 3.40 29.00 -9.57
N ALA A 29 3.68 28.01 -8.71
CA ALA A 29 4.27 26.71 -9.06
C ALA A 29 3.24 25.68 -9.58
N GLY A 30 2.02 26.11 -9.89
CA GLY A 30 0.90 25.24 -10.27
C GLY A 30 1.11 24.45 -11.56
N ARG A 31 1.98 24.95 -12.45
CA ARG A 31 2.35 24.29 -13.73
C ARG A 31 3.73 23.61 -13.68
N GLU A 32 4.44 23.71 -12.56
CA GLU A 32 5.74 23.07 -12.41
C GLU A 32 5.59 21.54 -12.34
N PRO A 33 6.67 20.78 -12.58
CA PRO A 33 6.68 19.33 -12.44
C PRO A 33 6.25 18.84 -11.05
N ASN A 34 5.99 17.54 -10.92
CA ASN A 34 5.77 16.91 -9.62
C ASN A 34 6.94 17.21 -8.64
N PRO A 35 6.70 17.76 -7.44
CA PRO A 35 7.74 18.14 -6.49
C PRO A 35 8.34 16.92 -5.76
N PHE A 36 7.79 15.72 -5.98
CA PHE A 36 8.22 14.49 -5.33
C PHE A 36 8.77 13.50 -6.36
N PRO A 37 10.05 13.62 -6.75
CA PRO A 37 10.67 12.73 -7.73
C PRO A 37 10.78 11.28 -7.22
N ILE A 38 10.86 11.09 -5.91
CA ILE A 38 10.87 9.77 -5.27
C ILE A 38 9.61 9.63 -4.43
N ILE A 39 8.80 8.62 -4.72
CA ILE A 39 7.56 8.34 -3.99
C ILE A 39 7.65 6.93 -3.41
N THR A 40 7.42 6.79 -2.11
CA THR A 40 7.43 5.51 -1.43
C THR A 40 6.13 5.31 -0.67
N GLY A 41 5.65 4.07 -0.56
CA GLY A 41 4.44 3.78 0.17
C GLY A 41 4.34 2.37 0.74
N THR A 42 3.51 2.24 1.78
CA THR A 42 3.16 0.97 2.44
C THR A 42 1.64 0.88 2.59
N SER A 43 1.05 -0.29 2.38
CA SER A 43 -0.38 -0.58 2.55
C SER A 43 -1.24 0.40 1.75
N ALA A 44 -2.27 1.00 2.33
CA ALA A 44 -3.09 2.01 1.66
C ALA A 44 -2.26 3.20 1.11
N GLY A 45 -1.13 3.53 1.75
CA GLY A 45 -0.19 4.52 1.26
C GLY A 45 0.52 4.10 -0.03
N ALA A 46 0.76 2.80 -0.26
CA ALA A 46 1.33 2.28 -1.51
C ALA A 46 0.40 2.49 -2.70
N ILE A 47 -0.91 2.35 -2.49
CA ILE A 47 -1.93 2.61 -3.53
C ILE A 47 -1.91 4.08 -3.93
N ASN A 48 -1.93 4.98 -2.94
CA ASN A 48 -1.84 6.42 -3.18
C ASN A 48 -0.52 6.82 -3.84
N ALA A 49 0.60 6.23 -3.40
CA ALA A 49 1.93 6.45 -3.95
C ALA A 49 1.99 6.06 -5.43
N ALA A 50 1.50 4.86 -5.76
CA ALA A 50 1.47 4.38 -7.12
C ALA A 50 0.50 5.18 -8.00
N ALA A 51 -0.66 5.58 -7.49
CA ALA A 51 -1.62 6.42 -8.21
C ALA A 51 -1.02 7.79 -8.55
N LEU A 52 -0.29 8.39 -7.61
CA LEU A 52 0.41 9.66 -7.81
C LEU A 52 1.58 9.51 -8.78
N ALA A 53 2.39 8.46 -8.63
CA ALA A 53 3.50 8.14 -9.53
C ALA A 53 3.01 7.96 -10.98
N CYS A 54 1.85 7.31 -11.17
CA CYS A 54 1.22 7.12 -12.49
C CYS A 54 0.59 8.39 -13.08
N GLY A 55 0.59 9.51 -12.35
CA GLY A 55 0.13 10.82 -12.80
C GLY A 55 1.12 11.94 -12.48
N ALA A 56 2.41 11.60 -12.35
CA ALA A 56 3.47 12.53 -11.96
C ALA A 56 3.70 13.66 -13.00
N ASP A 57 3.16 13.51 -14.22
CA ASP A 57 3.19 14.54 -15.26
C ASP A 57 2.19 15.69 -15.02
N ASP A 58 1.18 15.48 -14.16
CA ASP A 58 0.23 16.51 -13.73
C ASP A 58 -0.18 16.27 -12.28
N PHE A 59 0.62 16.81 -11.35
CA PHE A 59 0.45 16.58 -9.92
C PHE A 59 -0.91 17.06 -9.42
N GLY A 60 -1.31 18.30 -9.73
CA GLY A 60 -2.54 18.90 -9.20
C GLY A 60 -3.78 18.16 -9.66
N ARG A 61 -3.87 17.84 -10.96
CA ARG A 61 -5.00 17.06 -11.50
C ARG A 61 -5.04 15.66 -10.94
N THR A 62 -3.88 15.03 -10.76
CA THR A 62 -3.78 13.68 -10.21
C THR A 62 -4.23 13.64 -8.75
N VAL A 63 -3.80 14.59 -7.93
CA VAL A 63 -4.27 14.75 -6.55
C VAL A 63 -5.79 14.89 -6.51
N GLY A 64 -6.35 15.82 -7.30
CA GLY A 64 -7.81 16.02 -7.36
C GLY A 64 -8.59 14.77 -7.80
N ARG A 65 -8.03 13.98 -8.74
CA ARG A 65 -8.61 12.70 -9.17
C ARG A 65 -8.61 11.68 -8.03
N ILE A 66 -7.48 11.50 -7.34
CA ILE A 66 -7.36 10.52 -6.26
C ILE A 66 -8.27 10.94 -5.09
N ALA A 67 -8.28 12.22 -4.71
CA ALA A 67 -9.15 12.76 -3.68
C ALA A 67 -10.65 12.55 -3.99
N ARG A 68 -11.07 12.69 -5.26
CA ARG A 68 -12.45 12.38 -5.67
C ARG A 68 -12.79 10.91 -5.44
N VAL A 69 -11.87 9.99 -5.75
CA VAL A 69 -12.09 8.56 -5.48
C VAL A 69 -12.23 8.30 -3.98
N TRP A 70 -11.37 8.90 -3.15
CA TRP A 70 -11.49 8.79 -1.69
C TRP A 70 -12.79 9.40 -1.14
N ARG A 71 -13.28 10.51 -1.69
CA ARG A 71 -14.58 11.12 -1.32
C ARG A 71 -15.77 10.25 -1.68
N GLN A 72 -15.66 9.47 -2.76
CA GLN A 72 -16.72 8.58 -3.26
C GLN A 72 -16.52 7.13 -2.77
N PHE A 73 -15.55 6.91 -1.90
CA PHE A 73 -15.18 5.59 -1.42
C PHE A 73 -16.19 5.12 -0.38
N HIS A 74 -16.97 4.11 -0.74
CA HIS A 74 -17.90 3.47 0.16
C HIS A 74 -17.38 2.08 0.52
N ALA A 75 -17.67 1.62 1.75
CA ALA A 75 -17.22 0.31 2.23
C ALA A 75 -17.59 -0.85 1.26
N HIS A 76 -18.72 -0.75 0.55
CA HIS A 76 -19.16 -1.75 -0.44
C HIS A 76 -18.25 -1.91 -1.67
N GLN A 77 -17.32 -0.98 -1.91
CA GLN A 77 -16.38 -1.03 -3.05
C GLN A 77 -15.10 -1.81 -2.69
N VAL A 78 -14.87 -2.05 -1.40
CA VAL A 78 -13.73 -2.78 -0.84
C VAL A 78 -14.17 -4.14 -0.29
N TYR A 79 -15.35 -4.17 0.34
CA TYR A 79 -16.02 -5.38 0.79
C TYR A 79 -17.11 -5.70 -0.22
N GLY A 80 -17.00 -6.83 -0.92
CA GLY A 80 -18.10 -7.34 -1.72
C GLY A 80 -19.36 -7.41 -0.86
N ALA A 81 -20.28 -6.47 -1.05
CA ALA A 81 -21.54 -6.40 -0.34
C ALA A 81 -22.49 -7.46 -0.90
N ASP A 82 -22.25 -8.72 -0.55
CA ASP A 82 -23.34 -9.66 -0.36
C ASP A 82 -23.56 -9.76 1.14
N SER A 83 -24.33 -8.83 1.71
CA SER A 83 -24.78 -8.90 3.11
C SER A 83 -25.44 -10.25 3.41
N LEU A 84 -26.00 -10.91 2.39
CA LEU A 84 -26.55 -12.27 2.47
C LEU A 84 -25.48 -13.37 2.47
N SER A 85 -24.36 -13.19 1.75
CA SER A 85 -23.19 -14.10 1.80
C SER A 85 -22.39 -13.91 3.08
N VAL A 86 -22.30 -12.70 3.64
CA VAL A 86 -21.68 -12.46 4.96
C VAL A 86 -22.52 -13.07 6.08
N MET A 87 -23.85 -12.99 6.00
CA MET A 87 -24.75 -13.64 6.98
C MET A 87 -24.75 -15.17 6.85
N ARG A 88 -24.75 -15.72 5.62
CA ARG A 88 -24.57 -17.17 5.39
C ARG A 88 -23.18 -17.66 5.76
N SER A 89 -22.14 -16.86 5.54
CA SER A 89 -20.76 -17.19 5.91
C SER A 89 -20.57 -17.10 7.41
N GLY A 90 -21.18 -16.12 8.09
CA GLY A 90 -21.19 -16.01 9.56
C GLY A 90 -21.99 -17.13 10.22
N ALA A 91 -23.15 -17.51 9.66
CA ALA A 91 -23.91 -18.66 10.12
C ALA A 91 -23.16 -19.99 9.88
N ARG A 92 -22.51 -20.15 8.71
CA ARG A 92 -21.59 -21.26 8.42
C ARG A 92 -20.36 -21.25 9.33
N TRP A 93 -19.83 -20.09 9.69
CA TRP A 93 -18.71 -19.97 10.63
C TRP A 93 -19.14 -20.35 12.04
N LEU A 94 -20.32 -19.92 12.49
CA LEU A 94 -20.89 -20.34 13.76
C LEU A 94 -21.16 -21.85 13.76
N THR A 95 -21.63 -22.44 12.66
CA THR A 95 -21.78 -23.91 12.57
C THR A 95 -20.43 -24.61 12.48
N LEU A 96 -19.45 -24.09 11.74
CA LEU A 96 -18.09 -24.65 11.61
C LEU A 96 -17.26 -24.46 12.88
N VAL A 97 -17.52 -23.44 13.69
CA VAL A 97 -16.93 -23.27 15.02
C VAL A 97 -17.65 -24.20 16.00
N SER A 98 -18.98 -24.27 16.00
CA SER A 98 -19.73 -25.19 16.87
C SER A 98 -19.42 -26.66 16.60
N LEU A 99 -19.34 -27.07 15.32
CA LEU A 99 -18.88 -28.40 14.88
C LEU A 99 -17.36 -28.54 14.94
N GLY A 100 -16.63 -27.44 14.76
CA GLY A 100 -15.17 -27.39 14.79
C GLY A 100 -14.60 -27.54 16.18
N TRP A 101 -15.29 -27.14 17.24
CA TRP A 101 -14.90 -27.48 18.62
C TRP A 101 -15.04 -28.99 18.88
N ALA A 102 -16.03 -29.66 18.27
CA ALA A 102 -16.17 -31.11 18.34
C ALA A 102 -15.16 -31.87 17.46
N LEU A 103 -14.77 -31.30 16.30
CA LEU A 103 -13.79 -31.87 15.35
C LEU A 103 -12.33 -31.45 15.62
N ALA A 104 -12.08 -30.39 16.40
CA ALA A 104 -10.75 -29.88 16.76
C ALA A 104 -9.98 -30.82 17.69
N ARG A 105 -10.63 -31.85 18.22
CA ARG A 105 -9.94 -32.99 18.84
C ARG A 105 -9.18 -33.83 17.81
N TRP A 106 -9.43 -33.71 16.49
CA TRP A 106 -8.99 -34.73 15.52
C TRP A 106 -8.31 -34.31 14.22
N ARG A 107 -8.24 -33.05 13.76
CA ARG A 107 -7.38 -32.76 12.59
C ARG A 107 -7.07 -31.28 12.34
N ARG A 108 -5.76 -30.99 12.29
CA ARG A 108 -5.15 -29.77 11.76
C ARG A 108 -5.72 -29.43 10.37
N LEU A 109 -6.44 -28.32 10.24
CA LEU A 109 -6.74 -27.73 8.93
C LEU A 109 -6.57 -26.21 8.98
N ARG A 110 -5.76 -25.69 8.04
CA ARG A 110 -5.42 -24.28 7.85
C ARG A 110 -6.61 -23.49 7.28
N PRO A 111 -6.99 -22.32 7.81
CA PRO A 111 -8.03 -21.51 7.20
C PRO A 111 -7.51 -20.78 5.95
N ARG A 112 -8.20 -20.97 4.82
CA ARG A 112 -8.07 -20.16 3.59
C ARG A 112 -8.85 -18.85 3.75
N SER A 113 -8.32 -17.77 3.18
CA SER A 113 -8.86 -16.39 3.21
C SER A 113 -10.37 -16.29 2.96
N LEU A 114 -11.06 -15.46 3.75
CA LEU A 114 -12.53 -15.39 3.79
C LEU A 114 -13.19 -14.49 2.72
N LEU A 115 -12.43 -13.71 1.93
CA LEU A 115 -12.99 -12.75 0.96
C LEU A 115 -12.29 -12.80 -0.40
N ASP A 116 -13.06 -12.58 -1.46
CA ASP A 116 -12.59 -12.42 -2.85
C ASP A 116 -11.98 -11.02 -3.06
N ASN A 117 -10.78 -10.96 -3.65
CA ASN A 117 -10.05 -9.72 -3.95
C ASN A 117 -10.44 -9.07 -5.28
N ALA A 118 -11.30 -9.70 -6.08
CA ALA A 118 -11.66 -9.21 -7.41
C ALA A 118 -12.19 -7.75 -7.45
N PRO A 119 -12.98 -7.25 -6.47
CA PRO A 119 -13.43 -5.85 -6.47
C PRO A 119 -12.27 -4.85 -6.29
N LEU A 120 -11.37 -5.12 -5.34
CA LEU A 120 -10.21 -4.29 -5.07
C LEU A 120 -9.23 -4.30 -6.25
N GLU A 121 -9.01 -5.46 -6.86
CA GLU A 121 -8.15 -5.59 -8.04
C GLU A 121 -8.70 -4.77 -9.24
N LYS A 122 -10.01 -4.84 -9.50
CA LYS A 122 -10.67 -4.03 -10.54
C LYS A 122 -10.58 -2.53 -10.25
N LEU A 123 -10.72 -2.13 -9.00
CA LEU A 123 -10.58 -0.75 -8.57
C LEU A 123 -9.13 -0.26 -8.77
N LEU A 124 -8.15 -1.05 -8.35
CA LEU A 124 -6.73 -0.75 -8.52
C LEU A 124 -6.34 -0.61 -9.99
N ALA A 125 -6.86 -1.48 -10.86
CA ALA A 125 -6.63 -1.41 -12.31
C ALA A 125 -7.12 -0.08 -12.91
N LYS A 126 -8.23 0.47 -12.39
CA LYS A 126 -8.78 1.76 -12.85
C LYS A 126 -8.04 2.95 -12.25
N MET A 127 -7.71 2.90 -10.96
CA MET A 127 -7.09 4.01 -10.23
C MET A 127 -5.60 4.17 -10.54
N VAL A 128 -4.90 3.05 -10.75
CA VAL A 128 -3.44 2.99 -10.85
C VAL A 128 -3.04 2.40 -12.21
N PRO A 129 -2.98 3.22 -13.27
CA PRO A 129 -2.57 2.77 -14.60
C PRO A 129 -1.04 2.55 -14.66
N LEU A 130 -0.54 1.50 -14.00
CA LEU A 130 0.89 1.16 -13.85
C LEU A 130 1.64 1.05 -15.19
N MET A 131 0.94 0.78 -16.29
CA MET A 131 1.52 0.83 -17.64
C MET A 131 2.14 2.18 -18.01
N ARG A 132 1.72 3.29 -17.37
CA ARG A 132 2.32 4.62 -17.58
C ARG A 132 3.66 4.79 -16.89
N LEU A 133 3.92 4.04 -15.81
CA LEU A 133 5.03 4.27 -14.89
C LEU A 133 6.41 4.26 -15.59
N PRO A 134 6.75 3.26 -16.43
CA PRO A 134 8.06 3.26 -17.11
C PRO A 134 8.28 4.50 -17.99
N ARG A 135 7.23 4.95 -18.70
CA ARG A 135 7.29 6.14 -19.55
C ARG A 135 7.47 7.43 -18.74
N LEU A 136 6.82 7.54 -17.58
CA LEU A 136 6.94 8.70 -16.70
C LEU A 136 8.33 8.79 -16.07
N ILE A 137 8.91 7.64 -15.71
CA ILE A 137 10.29 7.55 -15.23
C ILE A 137 11.26 7.96 -16.34
N GLN A 138 11.11 7.40 -17.55
CA GLN A 138 11.97 7.73 -18.69
C GLN A 138 11.92 9.21 -19.08
N LYS A 139 10.76 9.85 -18.96
CA LYS A 139 10.57 11.28 -19.24
C LYS A 139 11.03 12.21 -18.11
N GLY A 140 11.49 11.68 -16.98
CA GLY A 140 11.95 12.47 -15.84
C GLY A 140 10.83 13.09 -14.99
N HIS A 141 9.57 12.68 -15.18
CA HIS A 141 8.46 13.10 -14.29
C HIS A 141 8.54 12.43 -12.90
N LEU A 142 9.26 11.31 -12.82
CA LEU A 142 9.50 10.55 -11.61
C LEU A 142 10.90 9.94 -11.66
N THR A 143 11.62 9.96 -10.55
CA THR A 143 12.89 9.25 -10.39
C THR A 143 12.64 7.81 -9.93
N ALA A 144 11.78 7.59 -8.93
CA ALA A 144 11.51 6.25 -8.43
C ALA A 144 10.15 6.10 -7.73
N LEU A 145 9.61 4.87 -7.80
CA LEU A 145 8.48 4.39 -6.99
C LEU A 145 8.94 3.21 -6.14
N ALA A 146 8.62 3.20 -4.84
CA ALA A 146 8.82 2.04 -3.98
C ALA A 146 7.55 1.63 -3.23
N VAL A 147 7.28 0.32 -3.20
CA VAL A 147 6.15 -0.31 -2.53
C VAL A 147 6.68 -1.30 -1.50
N THR A 148 6.31 -1.14 -0.24
CA THR A 148 6.76 -2.05 0.82
C THR A 148 5.62 -2.99 1.24
N ALA A 149 5.88 -4.28 1.25
CA ALA A 149 4.99 -5.31 1.77
C ALA A 149 5.71 -6.16 2.83
N SER A 150 4.96 -6.95 3.59
CA SER A 150 5.57 -7.81 4.63
C SER A 150 5.35 -9.26 4.28
N SER A 151 6.44 -10.01 4.23
CA SER A 151 6.42 -11.43 3.93
C SER A 151 5.99 -12.21 5.16
N TYR A 152 4.92 -12.98 5.03
CA TYR A 152 4.51 -13.96 6.02
C TYR A 152 5.37 -15.23 5.96
N SER A 153 6.09 -15.45 4.86
CA SER A 153 7.00 -16.58 4.71
C SER A 153 8.27 -16.38 5.52
N SER A 154 8.92 -15.22 5.38
CA SER A 154 10.23 -14.93 5.98
C SER A 154 10.15 -14.04 7.23
N GLY A 155 9.02 -13.36 7.44
CA GLY A 155 8.88 -12.33 8.48
C GLY A 155 9.59 -11.02 8.15
N GLU A 156 10.15 -10.89 6.94
CA GLU A 156 10.87 -9.70 6.49
C GLU A 156 9.93 -8.67 5.86
N HIS A 157 10.33 -7.40 5.93
CA HIS A 157 9.74 -6.34 5.13
C HIS A 157 10.48 -6.24 3.79
N VAL A 158 9.74 -6.42 2.70
CA VAL A 158 10.29 -6.35 1.35
C VAL A 158 9.83 -5.07 0.65
N THR A 159 10.79 -4.26 0.20
CA THR A 159 10.55 -3.07 -0.60
C THR A 159 10.82 -3.37 -2.07
N PHE A 160 9.76 -3.41 -2.86
CA PHE A 160 9.84 -3.48 -4.31
C PHE A 160 9.99 -2.08 -4.89
N TYR A 161 10.85 -1.90 -5.88
CA TYR A 161 11.04 -0.57 -6.47
C TYR A 161 11.36 -0.57 -7.97
N GLU A 162 10.85 0.47 -8.63
CA GLU A 162 11.25 0.90 -9.97
C GLU A 162 11.97 2.25 -9.85
N SER A 163 13.10 2.41 -10.54
CA SER A 163 13.91 3.62 -10.52
C SER A 163 14.51 3.90 -11.90
N ALA A 164 14.65 5.19 -12.23
CA ALA A 164 15.36 5.70 -13.40
C ALA A 164 16.84 5.27 -13.39
N GLN A 165 17.44 5.23 -12.19
CA GLN A 165 18.83 4.84 -12.01
C GLN A 165 18.92 3.37 -11.61
N ALA A 166 20.04 2.74 -11.97
CA ALA A 166 20.36 1.39 -11.52
C ALA A 166 20.83 1.39 -10.06
N VAL A 167 19.88 1.61 -9.15
CA VAL A 167 20.11 1.43 -7.71
C VAL A 167 20.18 -0.07 -7.44
N PRO A 168 21.25 -0.60 -6.81
CA PRO A 168 21.32 -2.01 -6.46
C PRO A 168 20.36 -2.34 -5.30
N PRO A 169 19.79 -3.56 -5.26
CA PRO A 169 19.09 -4.08 -4.10
C PRO A 169 19.88 -3.91 -2.80
N TRP A 170 19.20 -3.59 -1.70
CA TRP A 170 19.81 -3.49 -0.38
C TRP A 170 19.18 -4.48 0.60
N VAL A 171 19.99 -4.98 1.53
CA VAL A 171 19.57 -5.91 2.58
C VAL A 171 20.00 -5.35 3.93
N ARG A 172 19.11 -5.43 4.91
CA ARG A 172 19.33 -5.08 6.32
C ARG A 172 18.64 -6.12 7.20
N SER A 173 18.90 -6.09 8.51
CA SER A 173 18.19 -6.97 9.44
C SER A 173 16.66 -6.83 9.26
N GLN A 174 16.00 -7.95 8.98
CA GLN A 174 14.57 -8.12 8.71
C GLN A 174 14.01 -7.28 7.54
N ARG A 175 14.88 -6.82 6.63
CA ARG A 175 14.50 -5.90 5.55
C ARG A 175 15.27 -6.21 4.28
N LYS A 176 14.55 -6.24 3.18
CA LYS A 176 15.11 -6.53 1.87
C LYS A 176 14.50 -5.58 0.85
N ALA A 177 15.27 -5.17 -0.14
CA ALA A 177 14.74 -4.50 -1.30
C ALA A 177 14.95 -5.36 -2.53
N ALA A 178 13.95 -5.39 -3.39
CA ALA A 178 13.98 -6.09 -4.66
C ALA A 178 13.67 -5.08 -5.76
N ARG A 179 14.57 -4.97 -6.74
CA ARG A 179 14.27 -4.20 -7.94
C ARG A 179 13.34 -5.04 -8.79
N ASP A 180 12.13 -4.56 -9.02
CA ASP A 180 11.13 -5.29 -9.80
C ASP A 180 10.14 -4.31 -10.44
N ARG A 181 9.46 -4.75 -11.49
CA ARG A 181 8.36 -3.99 -12.08
C ARG A 181 7.17 -4.02 -11.13
N ILE A 182 6.74 -2.85 -10.67
CA ILE A 182 5.57 -2.71 -9.81
C ILE A 182 4.33 -3.09 -10.61
N THR A 183 3.61 -4.07 -10.07
CA THR A 183 2.34 -4.59 -10.59
C THR A 183 1.23 -4.36 -9.57
N HIS A 184 -0.02 -4.57 -9.96
CA HIS A 184 -1.14 -4.54 -9.01
C HIS A 184 -0.99 -5.62 -7.91
N GLU A 185 -0.27 -6.70 -8.19
CA GLU A 185 0.02 -7.73 -7.18
C GLU A 185 0.89 -7.20 -6.06
N HIS A 186 1.88 -6.36 -6.36
CA HIS A 186 2.69 -5.67 -5.36
C HIS A 186 1.85 -4.75 -4.47
N LEU A 187 0.88 -4.05 -5.07
CA LEU A 187 -0.04 -3.18 -4.32
C LEU A 187 -0.97 -4.00 -3.42
N LEU A 188 -1.55 -5.08 -3.96
CA LEU A 188 -2.39 -6.02 -3.20
C LEU A 188 -1.61 -6.68 -2.06
N ALA A 189 -0.37 -7.12 -2.31
CA ALA A 189 0.54 -7.65 -1.31
C ALA A 189 0.82 -6.64 -0.20
N SER A 190 1.02 -5.37 -0.55
CA SER A 190 1.27 -4.30 0.41
C SER A 190 0.03 -3.98 1.26
N SER A 191 -1.18 -4.03 0.68
CA SER A 191 -2.44 -3.63 1.31
C SER A 191 -3.29 -4.80 1.85
N ALA A 192 -2.82 -6.04 1.78
CA ALA A 192 -3.58 -7.21 2.21
C ALA A 192 -3.68 -7.29 3.74
N ILE A 193 -4.66 -6.59 4.31
CA ILE A 193 -4.97 -6.61 5.74
C ILE A 193 -5.18 -8.08 6.20
N PRO A 194 -4.41 -8.56 7.21
CA PRO A 194 -4.57 -9.90 7.77
C PRO A 194 -6.04 -10.21 8.09
N PHE A 195 -6.48 -11.43 7.79
CA PHE A 195 -7.85 -11.94 8.00
C PHE A 195 -8.94 -11.32 7.12
N VAL A 196 -8.67 -10.21 6.44
CA VAL A 196 -9.60 -9.54 5.51
C VAL A 196 -9.31 -9.93 4.06
N PHE A 197 -8.04 -9.97 3.65
CA PHE A 197 -7.66 -10.31 2.27
C PHE A 197 -6.68 -11.49 2.22
N PRO A 198 -6.73 -12.36 1.19
CA PRO A 198 -5.71 -13.37 0.98
C PRO A 198 -4.32 -12.77 0.86
N ALA A 199 -3.33 -13.48 1.41
CA ALA A 199 -1.94 -13.20 1.14
C ALA A 199 -1.67 -13.35 -0.37
N LYS A 200 -0.89 -12.42 -0.94
CA LYS A 200 -0.54 -12.44 -2.36
C LYS A 200 0.86 -13.02 -2.52
N GLY A 201 0.99 -14.05 -3.36
CA GLY A 201 2.27 -14.66 -3.68
C GLY A 201 3.02 -13.80 -4.70
N ILE A 202 4.27 -13.44 -4.43
CA ILE A 202 5.16 -12.75 -5.36
C ILE A 202 6.45 -13.56 -5.46
N THR A 203 6.95 -13.76 -6.69
CA THR A 203 8.20 -14.49 -6.91
C THR A 203 9.38 -13.53 -6.77
N ILE A 204 10.30 -13.84 -5.86
CA ILE A 204 11.52 -13.06 -5.60
C ILE A 204 12.67 -14.05 -5.48
N ASP A 205 13.83 -13.74 -6.07
CA ASP A 205 15.03 -14.59 -6.00
C ASP A 205 14.74 -16.08 -6.28
N GLY A 206 13.92 -16.35 -7.30
CA GLY A 206 13.58 -17.70 -7.75
C GLY A 206 12.61 -18.49 -6.86
N HIS A 207 12.01 -17.89 -5.82
CA HIS A 207 11.01 -18.55 -4.97
C HIS A 207 9.81 -17.65 -4.69
N THR A 208 8.66 -18.27 -4.39
CA THR A 208 7.42 -17.54 -4.08
C THR A 208 7.36 -17.22 -2.58
N GLU A 209 7.35 -15.93 -2.26
CA GLU A 209 7.04 -15.42 -0.92
C GLU A 209 5.58 -14.95 -0.87
N TYR A 210 4.92 -15.17 0.28
CA TYR A 210 3.53 -14.74 0.47
C TYR A 210 3.48 -13.50 1.33
N PHE A 211 2.85 -12.45 0.80
CA PHE A 211 2.85 -11.13 1.39
C PHE A 211 1.49 -10.74 1.94
N GLY A 212 1.51 -9.89 2.97
CA GLY A 212 0.38 -9.07 3.35
C GLY A 212 0.76 -7.77 4.04
N ASP A 213 -0.26 -7.08 4.57
CA ASP A 213 -0.11 -5.78 5.24
C ASP A 213 0.61 -5.94 6.57
N GLY A 214 1.82 -5.39 6.65
CA GLY A 214 2.64 -5.39 7.87
C GLY A 214 2.58 -4.10 8.68
N SER A 215 1.44 -3.40 8.69
CA SER A 215 1.17 -2.31 9.64
C SER A 215 1.39 -2.67 11.11
N MET A 216 1.66 -3.94 11.43
CA MET A 216 1.96 -4.42 12.78
C MET A 216 3.37 -4.07 13.29
N ARG A 217 4.42 -3.84 12.46
CA ARG A 217 5.80 -3.67 12.97
C ARG A 217 6.76 -2.84 12.08
N GLN A 218 6.32 -1.76 11.43
CA GLN A 218 7.25 -0.93 10.65
C GLN A 218 8.15 -0.04 11.51
N SER A 219 9.41 -0.44 11.68
CA SER A 219 10.52 0.42 12.10
C SER A 219 11.36 0.80 10.87
N ALA A 220 11.35 2.09 10.52
CA ALA A 220 12.08 2.78 9.44
C ALA A 220 11.50 2.74 8.00
N PRO A 221 10.33 3.37 7.76
CA PRO A 221 9.77 3.54 6.41
C PRO A 221 10.57 4.49 5.49
N ILE A 222 11.58 5.18 6.02
CA ILE A 222 12.38 6.20 5.30
C ILE A 222 13.55 5.58 4.51
N ALA A 223 14.01 4.38 4.87
CA ALA A 223 15.20 3.77 4.27
C ALA A 223 15.12 3.65 2.74
N ALA A 224 13.96 3.28 2.21
CA ALA A 224 13.73 3.21 0.77
C ALA A 224 13.95 4.56 0.07
N ALA A 225 13.44 5.65 0.65
CA ALA A 225 13.63 6.98 0.07
C ALA A 225 15.11 7.38 0.03
N ILE A 226 15.84 7.10 1.11
CA ILE A 226 17.29 7.39 1.21
C ILE A 226 18.07 6.60 0.16
N HIS A 227 17.86 5.28 0.09
CA HIS A 227 18.55 4.43 -0.88
C HIS A 227 18.25 4.81 -2.34
N LEU A 228 17.07 5.38 -2.59
CA LEU A 228 16.68 5.88 -3.91
C LEU A 228 17.21 7.30 -4.22
N GLY A 229 17.99 7.90 -3.32
CA GLY A 229 18.66 9.19 -3.53
C GLY A 229 17.90 10.40 -3.01
N ALA A 230 16.95 10.24 -2.09
CA ALA A 230 16.25 11.39 -1.51
C ALA A 230 17.14 12.16 -0.53
N GLU A 231 17.33 13.46 -0.78
CA GLU A 231 18.03 14.38 0.13
C GLU A 231 17.10 14.97 1.20
N ARG A 232 15.80 15.06 0.88
CA ARG A 232 14.75 15.56 1.78
C ARG A 232 13.53 14.65 1.68
N VAL A 233 12.93 14.36 2.82
CA VAL A 233 11.80 13.42 2.90
C VAL A 233 10.61 14.08 3.58
N LEU A 234 9.56 14.35 2.81
CA LEU A 234 8.22 14.61 3.34
C LEU A 234 7.55 13.28 3.72
N VAL A 235 7.18 13.13 4.99
CA VAL A 235 6.45 11.97 5.50
C VAL A 235 5.01 12.35 5.79
N ILE A 236 4.06 11.63 5.19
CA ILE A 236 2.63 11.82 5.45
C ILE A 236 2.10 10.57 6.17
N GLY A 237 2.04 10.69 7.49
CA GLY A 237 1.57 9.65 8.39
C GLY A 237 0.05 9.62 8.54
N ALA A 238 -0.56 8.45 8.39
CA ALA A 238 -1.95 8.20 8.78
C ALA A 238 -1.96 7.59 10.20
N GLY A 239 -1.62 8.41 11.20
CA GLY A 239 -1.07 7.98 12.49
C GLY A 239 -1.86 6.94 13.31
N ARG A 240 -1.14 6.26 14.22
CA ARG A 240 -1.63 5.90 15.56
C ARG A 240 -1.22 7.02 16.50
N MET A 241 -2.17 7.74 17.07
CA MET A 241 -1.95 8.47 18.31
C MET A 241 -1.85 7.43 19.43
N HIS A 242 -0.63 7.08 19.83
CA HIS A 242 -0.36 6.74 21.21
C HIS A 242 0.77 7.68 21.62
N GLU A 243 0.37 8.81 22.21
CA GLU A 243 1.22 9.47 23.18
C GLU A 243 1.52 8.41 24.26
N PRO A 244 2.79 8.16 24.62
CA PRO A 244 3.04 7.53 25.90
C PRO A 244 2.35 8.41 26.93
N ARG A 245 1.47 7.83 27.76
CA ARG A 245 1.12 8.50 29.01
C ARG A 245 2.45 8.74 29.70
N GLY A 246 2.86 10.01 29.81
CA GLY A 246 4.02 10.36 30.61
C GLY A 246 3.76 9.76 31.98
N ASP A 247 4.59 8.81 32.38
CA ASP A 247 4.66 8.39 33.77
C ASP A 247 5.16 9.61 34.54
N SER A 248 4.22 10.42 35.03
CA SER A 248 4.46 11.38 36.09
C SER A 248 4.66 10.57 37.37
N THR A 249 5.90 10.15 37.61
CA THR A 249 6.40 9.84 38.95
C THR A 249 6.72 11.12 39.69
#